data_AF-A0A7G3ZX55-F1
#
_entry.id   AF-A0A7G3ZX55-F1
#
_cell.length_a   1.000
_cell.length_b   1.000
_cell.length_c   1.000
_cell.angle_alpha   90.00
_cell.angle_beta   90.00
_cell.angle_gamma   90.00
#
_symmetry.space_group_name_H-M   'P 1'
#
loop_
_entity.id
_entity.type
_entity.pdbx_description
1 polymer ?
#
loop_
_entity_poly.entity_id
_entity_poly.type
_entity_poly.pdbx_seq_one_letter_code
_entity_poly.pdbx_strand_id
1 'polypeptide(L)'
;MYRKLEQLQERTARQGQGYAQFFSKEEKKPVEKNMIHIKIKNTQLNINKGHFEGSLGAAEEAIQSFADQNEITYKSLGHGYGTLTVQGVNHQITPYGIDISMMLEYCNIDESELTQKLEIP
;
A
#
# COMPACT_ATOMS: atom_id res chain seq x y z
N MET A 1 34.81 -44.04 -17.11
CA MET A 1 33.92 -44.42 -15.99
C MET A 1 34.77 -44.60 -14.74
N TYR A 2 34.26 -44.15 -13.58
CA TYR A 2 34.87 -44.10 -12.22
C TYR A 2 35.90 -42.95 -12.02
N ARG A 3 35.89 -42.16 -10.94
CA ARG A 3 35.27 -42.29 -9.61
C ARG A 3 35.06 -40.89 -8.97
N LYS A 4 33.88 -40.70 -8.38
CA LYS A 4 33.53 -39.66 -7.37
C LYS A 4 34.23 -39.98 -6.03
N LEU A 5 34.34 -38.94 -5.18
CA LEU A 5 34.58 -38.93 -3.72
C LEU A 5 36.03 -38.94 -3.20
N GLU A 6 36.53 -37.76 -2.81
CA GLU A 6 37.30 -37.48 -1.58
C GLU A 6 36.96 -36.03 -1.17
N GLN A 7 36.01 -35.80 -0.26
CA GLN A 7 36.18 -35.66 1.20
C GLN A 7 37.20 -34.58 1.58
N LEU A 8 36.78 -33.38 2.01
CA LEU A 8 36.30 -32.96 3.34
C LEU A 8 37.37 -33.08 4.45
N GLN A 9 37.62 -31.93 5.09
CA GLN A 9 38.53 -31.67 6.22
C GLN A 9 40.01 -31.63 5.77
N GLU A 10 40.80 -30.59 6.01
CA GLU A 10 41.00 -29.82 7.23
C GLU A 10 41.68 -28.46 6.91
N ARG A 11 41.76 -27.59 7.93
CA ARG A 11 42.71 -26.45 8.11
C ARG A 11 42.24 -25.05 7.70
N THR A 12 41.30 -24.57 8.50
CA THR A 12 41.46 -23.41 9.37
C THR A 12 42.71 -22.52 9.18
N ALA A 13 42.43 -21.20 9.14
CA ALA A 13 43.27 -20.08 9.58
C ALA A 13 44.21 -19.43 8.54
N ARG A 14 43.85 -18.25 8.01
CA ARG A 14 44.17 -16.92 8.58
C ARG A 14 43.92 -15.77 7.58
N GLN A 15 43.18 -14.78 8.10
CA GLN A 15 43.36 -13.34 7.94
C GLN A 15 43.21 -12.67 6.56
N GLY A 16 42.16 -11.85 6.46
CA GLY A 16 42.00 -10.83 5.42
C GLY A 16 40.96 -9.78 5.84
N GLN A 17 41.34 -8.95 6.82
CA GLN A 17 40.94 -7.55 7.00
C GLN A 17 39.44 -7.21 6.98
N GLY A 18 38.87 -7.18 8.18
CA GLY A 18 37.62 -6.48 8.44
C GLY A 18 37.82 -4.97 8.43
N TYR A 19 37.08 -4.29 7.56
CA TYR A 19 36.70 -2.89 7.69
C TYR A 19 35.28 -2.71 7.16
N ALA A 20 34.53 -1.85 7.86
CA ALA A 20 33.18 -1.38 7.58
C ALA A 20 32.07 -2.42 7.83
N GLN A 21 30.97 -2.13 8.52
CA GLN A 21 30.39 -0.83 8.85
C GLN A 21 29.40 -1.05 9.99
N PHE A 22 29.43 -0.10 10.92
CA PHE A 22 28.44 0.19 11.93
C PHE A 22 27.01 0.04 11.40
N PHE A 23 26.37 -1.10 11.64
CA PHE A 23 24.91 -1.16 11.63
C PHE A 23 24.45 -0.82 13.04
N SER A 24 24.36 0.48 13.30
CA SER A 24 23.47 1.01 14.32
C SER A 24 22.13 0.30 14.15
N LYS A 25 21.62 -0.29 15.24
CA LYS A 25 20.20 -0.65 15.33
C LYS A 25 19.41 0.65 15.32
N GLU A 26 19.31 1.31 14.17
CA GLU A 26 18.23 2.23 13.93
C GLU A 26 16.97 1.36 13.91
N GLU A 27 16.19 1.46 14.98
CA GLU A 27 14.77 1.13 14.95
C GLU A 27 14.22 1.72 13.66
N LYS A 28 13.95 0.87 12.67
CA LYS A 28 13.24 1.29 11.47
C LYS A 28 11.91 1.82 11.97
N LYS A 29 11.79 3.16 12.02
CA LYS A 29 10.49 3.83 12.16
C LYS A 29 9.55 3.12 11.19
N PRO A 30 8.34 2.71 11.61
CA PRO A 30 7.40 2.08 10.70
C PRO A 30 7.26 3.04 9.51
N VAL A 31 7.62 2.55 8.31
CA VAL A 31 7.35 3.28 7.08
C VAL A 31 5.84 3.28 6.99
N GLU A 32 5.21 4.39 7.39
CA GLU A 32 3.79 4.61 7.14
C GLU A 32 3.59 4.36 5.65
N LYS A 33 2.86 3.29 5.33
CA LYS A 33 2.55 2.98 3.94
C LYS A 33 1.68 4.13 3.47
N ASN A 34 2.16 4.91 2.49
CA ASN A 34 1.43 6.00 1.84
C ASN A 34 0.30 5.46 0.94
N MET A 35 -0.40 4.43 1.38
CA MET A 35 -1.39 3.71 0.62
C MET A 35 -2.32 2.96 1.58
N ILE A 36 -3.61 3.01 1.29
CA ILE A 36 -4.64 2.25 1.97
C ILE A 36 -5.17 1.16 1.04
N HIS A 37 -5.77 0.13 1.61
CA HIS A 37 -6.32 -1.00 0.87
C HIS A 37 -7.81 -1.10 1.14
N ILE A 38 -8.63 -0.99 0.09
CA ILE A 38 -10.08 -1.07 0.22
C ILE A 38 -10.57 -2.33 -0.49
N LYS A 39 -11.34 -3.14 0.23
CA LYS A 39 -12.01 -4.30 -0.36
C LYS A 39 -13.35 -3.85 -0.95
N ILE A 40 -13.54 -4.13 -2.23
CA ILE A 40 -14.80 -3.91 -2.94
C ILE A 40 -15.38 -5.26 -3.38
N LYS A 41 -16.57 -5.27 -3.97
CA LYS A 41 -17.32 -6.51 -4.24
C LYS A 41 -16.52 -7.56 -5.02
N ASN A 42 -15.77 -7.13 -6.03
CA ASN A 42 -15.14 -8.04 -6.98
C ASN A 42 -13.60 -8.05 -6.92
N THR A 43 -12.99 -7.19 -6.12
CA THR A 43 -11.53 -7.10 -6.01
C THR A 43 -11.09 -6.28 -4.79
N GLN A 44 -9.79 -6.10 -4.61
CA GLN A 44 -9.21 -5.17 -3.65
C GLN A 44 -8.51 -4.04 -4.41
N LEU A 45 -8.79 -2.81 -4.01
CA LEU A 45 -8.18 -1.61 -4.57
C LEU A 45 -7.04 -1.12 -3.68
N ASN A 46 -5.99 -0.65 -4.34
CA ASN A 46 -4.86 0.02 -3.72
C ASN A 46 -5.01 1.51 -3.98
N ILE A 47 -5.14 2.31 -2.93
CA ILE A 47 -5.42 3.74 -3.03
C ILE A 47 -4.25 4.49 -2.44
N ASN A 48 -3.61 5.33 -3.24
CA ASN A 48 -2.44 6.09 -2.80
C ASN A 48 -2.85 7.24 -1.89
N LYS A 49 -2.00 7.62 -0.93
CA LYS A 49 -2.21 8.81 -0.10
C LYS A 49 -2.36 10.08 -0.96
N GLY A 50 -1.57 10.19 -2.03
CA GLY A 50 -1.53 11.40 -2.86
C GLY A 50 -1.14 12.62 -2.02
N HIS A 51 -1.98 13.65 -2.06
CA HIS A 51 -1.82 14.90 -1.30
C HIS A 51 -2.66 14.96 -0.01
N PHE A 52 -3.36 13.88 0.35
CA PHE A 52 -4.23 13.85 1.52
C PHE A 52 -3.44 14.06 2.82
N GLU A 53 -3.81 15.07 3.61
CA GLU A 53 -3.12 15.44 4.86
C GLU A 53 -3.77 14.82 6.10
N GLY A 54 -4.94 14.21 5.99
CA GLY A 54 -5.68 13.61 7.09
C GLY A 54 -5.16 12.23 7.53
N SER A 55 -5.89 11.61 8.47
CA SER A 55 -5.55 10.28 8.99
C SER A 55 -5.84 9.18 7.97
N LEU A 56 -4.81 8.44 7.55
CA LEU A 56 -4.95 7.31 6.62
C LEU A 56 -5.89 6.23 7.15
N GLY A 57 -5.83 5.94 8.46
CA GLY A 57 -6.73 4.95 9.07
C GLY A 57 -8.19 5.41 9.07
N ALA A 58 -8.44 6.70 9.28
CA ALA A 58 -9.79 7.25 9.21
C ALA A 58 -10.33 7.23 7.77
N ALA A 59 -9.48 7.55 6.78
CA ALA A 59 -9.85 7.44 5.37
C ALA A 59 -10.13 5.99 4.96
N GLU A 60 -9.29 5.04 5.39
CA GLU A 60 -9.51 3.61 5.14
C GLU A 60 -10.84 3.14 5.73
N GLU A 61 -11.12 3.46 6.99
CA GLU A 61 -12.35 3.08 7.66
C GLU A 61 -13.59 3.71 7.00
N ALA A 62 -13.53 5.01 6.65
CA ALA A 62 -14.63 5.71 6.02
C ALA A 62 -14.94 5.15 4.62
N ILE A 63 -13.92 4.97 3.79
CA ILE A 63 -14.07 4.45 2.43
C ILE A 63 -14.51 2.98 2.47
N GLN A 64 -13.95 2.17 3.38
CA GLN A 64 -14.34 0.76 3.54
C GLN A 64 -15.80 0.65 4.01
N SER A 65 -16.21 1.44 4.99
CA SER A 65 -17.59 1.46 5.49
C SER A 65 -18.57 1.84 4.39
N PHE A 66 -18.21 2.83 3.56
CA PHE A 66 -19.00 3.20 2.40
C PHE A 66 -19.05 2.05 1.36
N ALA A 67 -17.93 1.40 1.09
CA ALA A 67 -17.85 0.28 0.15
C ALA A 67 -18.64 -0.95 0.60
N ASP A 68 -18.75 -1.19 1.92
CA ASP A 68 -19.51 -2.30 2.48
C ASP A 68 -21.03 -2.07 2.39
N GLN A 69 -21.48 -0.82 2.47
CA GLN A 69 -22.89 -0.44 2.38
C GLN A 69 -23.38 -0.24 0.95
N ASN A 70 -22.47 0.04 0.02
CA ASN A 70 -22.79 0.45 -1.33
C ASN A 70 -22.25 -0.52 -2.38
N GLU A 71 -22.82 -0.46 -3.59
CA GLU A 71 -22.27 -1.21 -4.71
C GLU A 71 -21.07 -0.47 -5.32
N ILE A 72 -19.88 -1.00 -5.05
CA ILE A 72 -18.64 -0.59 -5.69
C ILE A 72 -18.02 -1.77 -6.43
N THR A 73 -17.73 -1.57 -7.71
CA THR A 73 -17.05 -2.58 -8.54
C THR A 73 -15.95 -1.94 -9.37
N TYR A 74 -14.93 -2.71 -9.71
CA TYR A 74 -13.83 -2.26 -10.56
C TYR A 74 -13.60 -3.21 -11.72
N LYS A 75 -13.53 -2.66 -12.94
CA LYS A 75 -13.21 -3.41 -14.15
C LYS A 75 -11.88 -2.93 -14.70
N SER A 76 -10.86 -3.78 -14.65
CA SER A 76 -9.58 -3.52 -15.30
C SER A 76 -9.73 -3.57 -16.82
N LEU A 77 -9.15 -2.59 -17.51
CA LEU A 77 -9.02 -2.54 -18.97
C LEU A 77 -7.59 -2.84 -19.44
N GLY A 78 -6.67 -3.11 -18.50
CA GLY A 78 -5.25 -3.39 -18.77
C GLY A 78 -4.38 -2.13 -18.74
N HIS A 79 -3.06 -2.31 -18.60
CA HIS A 79 -2.06 -1.23 -18.58
C HIS A 79 -2.32 -0.12 -17.55
N GLY A 80 -2.94 -0.47 -16.42
CA GLY A 80 -3.31 0.49 -15.36
C GLY A 80 -4.60 1.26 -15.62
N TYR A 81 -5.23 1.09 -16.79
CA TYR A 81 -6.56 1.63 -17.05
C TYR A 81 -7.64 0.74 -16.46
N GLY A 82 -8.74 1.37 -16.05
CA GLY A 82 -9.92 0.66 -15.57
C GLY A 82 -11.15 1.56 -15.50
N THR A 83 -12.27 0.96 -15.15
CA THR A 83 -13.50 1.68 -14.81
C THR A 83 -13.91 1.28 -13.41
N LEU A 84 -13.97 2.27 -12.51
CA LEU A 84 -14.55 2.13 -11.19
C LEU A 84 -16.03 2.52 -11.27
N THR A 85 -16.93 1.65 -10.84
CA THR A 85 -18.36 1.96 -10.75
C THR A 85 -18.72 2.12 -9.28
N VAL A 86 -19.17 3.31 -8.89
CA VAL A 86 -19.62 3.64 -7.53
C VAL A 86 -21.09 4.00 -7.60
N GLN A 87 -21.96 3.22 -6.94
CA GLN A 87 -23.42 3.44 -6.95
C GLN A 87 -24.03 3.60 -8.37
N GLY A 88 -23.46 2.91 -9.36
CA GLY A 88 -23.91 2.98 -10.76
C GLY A 88 -23.30 4.13 -11.58
N VAL A 89 -22.50 5.01 -10.97
CA VAL A 89 -21.73 6.05 -11.66
C VAL A 89 -20.37 5.49 -12.06
N ASN A 90 -19.96 5.70 -13.31
CA ASN A 90 -18.71 5.18 -13.85
C ASN A 90 -17.62 6.26 -13.85
N HIS A 91 -16.50 5.94 -13.21
CA HIS A 91 -15.29 6.76 -13.14
C HIS A 91 -14.17 6.07 -13.91
N GLN A 92 -13.55 6.80 -14.84
CA GLN A 92 -12.43 6.27 -15.62
C GLN A 92 -11.14 6.39 -14.80
N ILE A 93 -10.46 5.26 -14.63
CA ILE A 93 -9.22 5.16 -13.89
C ILE A 93 -8.06 5.16 -14.89
N THR A 94 -7.07 5.99 -14.61
CA THR A 94 -5.85 6.13 -15.41
C THR A 94 -4.72 5.27 -14.83
N PRO A 95 -3.61 5.08 -15.55
CA PRO A 95 -2.46 4.32 -15.05
C PRO A 95 -1.78 4.92 -13.82
N TYR A 96 -2.07 6.18 -13.50
CA TYR A 96 -1.62 6.84 -12.28
C TYR A 96 -2.35 6.34 -11.02
N GLY A 97 -3.43 5.56 -11.20
CA GLY A 97 -4.21 4.97 -10.12
C GLY A 97 -5.24 5.93 -9.56
N ILE A 98 -5.61 5.67 -8.31
CA ILE A 98 -6.58 6.44 -7.52
C ILE A 98 -5.88 6.86 -6.24
N ASP A 99 -6.05 8.11 -5.85
CA ASP A 99 -5.64 8.60 -4.54
C ASP A 99 -6.83 8.77 -3.58
N ILE A 100 -6.53 8.99 -2.30
CA ILE A 100 -7.54 9.10 -1.25
C ILE A 100 -8.54 10.21 -1.55
N SER A 101 -8.08 11.41 -1.91
CA SER A 101 -8.97 12.54 -2.18
C SER A 101 -9.92 12.23 -3.35
N MET A 102 -9.42 11.62 -4.44
CA MET A 102 -10.29 11.18 -5.54
C MET A 102 -11.33 10.15 -5.08
N MET A 103 -10.93 9.16 -4.26
CA MET A 103 -11.86 8.14 -3.79
C MET A 103 -12.92 8.72 -2.85
N LEU A 104 -12.54 9.64 -1.96
CA LEU A 104 -13.47 10.34 -1.08
C LEU A 104 -14.51 11.13 -1.90
N GLU A 105 -14.06 11.83 -2.96
CA GLU A 105 -14.95 12.52 -3.89
C GLU A 105 -15.94 11.54 -4.55
N TYR A 106 -15.47 10.39 -5.05
CA TYR A 106 -16.34 9.38 -5.67
C TYR A 106 -17.36 8.78 -4.70
N CYS A 107 -16.98 8.65 -3.42
CA CYS A 107 -17.86 8.19 -2.34
C CYS A 107 -18.73 9.31 -1.76
N ASN A 108 -18.57 10.56 -2.22
CA ASN A 108 -19.22 11.74 -1.67
C ASN A 108 -19.01 11.90 -0.15
N ILE A 109 -17.78 11.62 0.32
CA ILE A 109 -17.33 11.78 1.71
C ILE A 109 -16.53 13.08 1.79
N ASP A 110 -16.87 13.96 2.72
CA ASP A 110 -16.15 15.22 2.90
C ASP A 110 -14.79 14.98 3.57
N GLU A 111 -13.71 15.39 2.89
CA GLU A 111 -12.35 15.27 3.38
C GLU A 111 -12.13 16.02 4.72
N SER A 112 -12.92 17.07 4.96
CA SER A 112 -12.87 17.89 6.17
C SER A 112 -13.25 17.09 7.42
N GLU A 113 -14.15 16.11 7.30
CA GLU A 113 -14.58 15.25 8.42
C GLU A 113 -13.44 14.33 8.91
N LEU A 114 -12.47 14.06 8.03
CA LEU A 114 -11.33 13.17 8.29
C LEU A 114 -10.08 13.92 8.76
N THR A 115 -10.00 15.22 8.51
CA THR A 115 -8.90 16.11 8.93
C THR A 115 -9.15 16.75 10.30
N GLN A 116 -10.41 16.96 10.71
CA GLN A 116 -10.78 17.60 11.98
C GLN A 116 -10.49 16.79 13.25
N LYS A 117 -10.01 15.54 13.16
CA LYS A 117 -9.63 14.72 14.33
C LYS A 117 -8.24 15.01 14.91
N LEU A 118 -7.55 16.06 14.45
CA LEU A 118 -6.23 16.47 14.96
C LEU A 118 -6.26 17.67 15.92
N GLU A 119 -7.44 18.21 16.27
CA GLU A 119 -7.55 19.20 17.34
C GLU A 119 -7.52 18.49 18.72
N ILE A 120 -6.36 18.59 19.37
CA ILE A 120 -6.09 18.11 20.73
C ILE A 120 -6.86 19.00 21.73
N PRO A 121 -7.50 18.43 22.79
CA PRO A 121 -8.12 19.20 23.87
C PRO A 121 -7.15 20.04 24.71
#